data_AF-A0A7K6JL79-F1
#
_entry.id   AF-A0A7K6JL79-F1
#
_cell.length_a   1.000
_cell.length_b   1.000
_cell.length_c   1.000
_cell.angle_alpha   90.00
_cell.angle_beta   90.00
_cell.angle_gamma   90.00
#
_symmetry.space_group_name_H-M   'P 1'
#
loop_
_entity.id
_entity.type
_entity.pdbx_description
1 polymer ?
#
loop_
_entity_poly.entity_id
_entity_poly.type
_entity_poly.pdbx_seq_one_letter_code
_entity_poly.pdbx_strand_id
1 'polypeptide(L)'
;ILLLIRNPKDVATSFYHFCNGMALLPSYETWDDFFTDFMSKKIAWGGYFEYVSKWNKCADKEHIMTITYEELKENRALGVKNIAAFLGLPLTEEELQLVVERSSFQSMKKNSKKTHGAFGDVFFRKG
;
A
#
# COMPACT_ATOMS: atom_id res chain seq x y z
N ILE A 1 11.67 -5.30 -9.52
CA ILE A 1 11.16 -4.65 -8.29
C ILE A 1 9.90 -3.89 -8.66
N LEU A 2 8.80 -4.16 -7.96
CA LEU A 2 7.58 -3.37 -8.09
C LEU A 2 7.55 -2.34 -6.96
N LEU A 3 7.56 -1.06 -7.30
CA LEU A 3 7.55 0.06 -6.36
C LEU A 3 6.17 0.67 -6.31
N LEU A 4 5.49 0.51 -5.17
CA LEU A 4 4.19 1.13 -4.92
C LEU A 4 4.36 2.51 -4.29
N ILE A 5 3.81 3.53 -4.93
CA ILE A 5 3.75 4.91 -4.42
C ILE A 5 2.28 5.28 -4.17
N ARG A 6 2.02 6.22 -3.26
CA ARG A 6 0.67 6.67 -2.92
C ARG A 6 0.71 8.15 -2.59
N ASN A 7 -0.41 8.85 -2.74
CA ASN A 7 -0.52 10.22 -2.27
C ASN A 7 -0.05 10.34 -0.78
N PRO A 8 0.94 11.20 -0.46
CA PRO A 8 1.51 11.29 0.87
C PRO A 8 0.49 11.68 1.95
N LYS A 9 -0.57 12.41 1.59
CA LYS A 9 -1.65 12.77 2.53
C LYS A 9 -2.41 11.52 2.96
N ASP A 10 -2.75 10.68 1.99
CA ASP A 10 -3.46 9.42 2.26
C ASP A 10 -2.56 8.40 2.97
N VAL A 11 -1.25 8.42 2.70
CA VAL A 11 -0.26 7.63 3.46
C VAL A 11 -0.24 8.07 4.92
N ALA A 12 -0.10 9.37 5.19
CA ALA A 12 -0.10 9.90 6.55
C ALA A 12 -1.39 9.53 7.30
N THR A 13 -2.56 9.73 6.68
CA THR A 13 -3.84 9.36 7.30
C THR A 13 -3.94 7.86 7.53
N SER A 14 -3.56 7.03 6.57
CA SER A 14 -3.59 5.58 6.74
C SER A 14 -2.65 5.13 7.86
N PHE A 15 -1.47 5.74 7.96
CA PHE A 15 -0.44 5.35 8.89
C PHE A 15 -0.76 5.78 10.34
N TYR A 16 -1.38 6.95 10.54
CA TYR A 16 -1.92 7.37 11.83
C TYR A 16 -2.86 6.32 12.44
N HIS A 17 -3.85 5.88 11.66
CA HIS A 17 -4.79 4.86 12.13
C HIS A 17 -4.13 3.50 12.31
N PHE A 18 -3.12 3.19 11.50
CA PHE A 18 -2.36 1.95 11.64
C PHE A 18 -1.57 1.93 12.96
N CYS A 19 -0.84 3.00 13.28
CA CYS A 19 -0.15 3.16 14.56
C CYS A 19 -1.11 3.00 15.75
N ASN A 20 -2.27 3.65 15.70
CA ASN A 20 -3.25 3.58 16.78
C ASN A 20 -4.00 2.23 16.87
N GLY A 21 -3.96 1.41 15.83
CA GLY A 21 -4.53 0.05 15.83
C GLY A 21 -3.52 -1.04 16.14
N MET A 22 -2.22 -0.74 16.14
CA MET A 22 -1.14 -1.72 16.25
C MET A 22 -0.44 -1.59 17.60
N ALA A 23 -0.66 -2.54 18.51
CA ALA A 23 -0.10 -2.51 19.88
C ALA A 23 1.44 -2.50 19.95
N LEU A 24 2.13 -2.88 18.86
CA LEU A 24 3.59 -2.87 18.75
C LEU A 24 4.17 -1.51 18.35
N LEU A 25 3.32 -0.53 18.01
CA LEU A 25 3.73 0.81 17.61
C LEU A 25 3.30 1.84 18.65
N PRO A 26 4.01 2.98 18.76
CA PRO A 26 3.50 4.11 19.53
C PRO A 26 2.13 4.53 19.02
N SER A 27 1.16 4.65 19.93
CA SER A 27 -0.11 5.30 19.67
C SER A 27 0.01 6.81 19.86
N TYR A 28 -0.77 7.55 19.10
CA TYR A 28 -0.85 8.99 19.14
C TYR A 28 -2.23 9.43 19.61
N GLU A 29 -2.27 10.34 20.58
CA GLU A 29 -3.52 10.91 21.10
C GLU A 29 -4.14 11.89 20.09
N THR A 30 -3.31 12.66 19.39
CA THR A 30 -3.74 13.66 18.42
C THR A 30 -3.11 13.45 17.05
N TRP A 31 -3.79 13.97 16.01
CA TRP A 31 -3.25 14.00 14.65
C TRP A 31 -2.00 14.88 14.54
N ASP A 32 -1.95 16.00 15.27
CA ASP A 32 -0.86 16.97 15.16
C ASP A 32 0.45 16.42 15.73
N ASP A 33 0.39 15.66 16.82
CA ASP A 33 1.55 14.96 17.38
C ASP A 33 2.09 13.94 16.38
N PHE A 34 1.20 13.11 15.83
CA PHE A 34 1.55 12.15 14.79
C PHE A 34 2.16 12.83 13.57
N PHE A 35 1.53 13.90 13.07
CA PHE A 35 1.97 14.57 11.85
C PHE A 35 3.34 15.23 12.05
N THR A 36 3.59 15.79 13.24
CA THR A 36 4.90 16.32 13.62
C THR A 36 5.98 15.24 13.55
N ASP A 37 5.71 14.06 14.11
CA ASP A 37 6.67 12.93 14.07
C ASP A 37 6.82 12.34 12.66
N PHE A 38 5.73 12.24 11.90
CA PHE A 38 5.75 11.81 10.49
C PHE A 38 6.66 12.70 9.65
N MET A 39 6.52 14.03 9.78
CA MET A 39 7.34 15.02 9.06
C MET A 39 8.78 15.05 9.58
N SER A 40 8.99 14.80 10.87
CA SER A 40 10.30 14.76 11.51
C SER A 40 11.02 13.41 11.36
N LYS A 41 10.42 12.46 10.62
CA LYS A 41 10.97 11.10 10.40
C LYS A 41 11.11 10.27 11.69
N LYS A 42 10.37 10.63 12.75
CA LYS A 42 10.37 9.96 14.06
C LYS A 42 9.34 8.83 14.15
N ILE A 43 8.93 8.30 13.01
CA ILE A 43 8.01 7.18 12.90
C ILE A 43 8.75 5.89 12.54
N ALA A 44 8.08 4.74 12.75
CA ALA A 44 8.59 3.46 12.29
C ALA A 44 8.91 3.50 10.78
N TRP A 45 10.01 2.87 10.39
CA TRP A 45 10.57 2.85 9.03
C TRP A 45 11.06 4.20 8.47
N GLY A 46 11.01 5.28 9.25
CA GLY A 46 11.61 6.57 8.91
C GLY A 46 10.75 7.44 7.98
N GLY A 47 11.40 8.33 7.22
CA GLY A 47 10.72 9.40 6.47
C GLY A 47 10.17 8.97 5.11
N TYR A 48 8.86 9.10 4.90
CA TYR A 48 8.20 8.78 3.62
C TYR A 48 8.81 9.51 2.41
N PHE A 49 9.03 10.83 2.53
CA PHE A 49 9.59 11.63 1.42
C PHE A 49 11.03 11.25 1.08
N GLU A 50 11.81 10.81 2.09
CA GLU A 50 13.16 10.32 1.85
C GLU A 50 13.15 8.98 1.12
N TYR A 51 12.23 8.07 1.50
CA TYR A 51 11.99 6.82 0.78
C TYR A 51 11.65 7.10 -0.68
N VAL A 52 10.65 7.94 -0.96
CA VAL A 52 10.23 8.27 -2.33
C VAL A 52 11.37 8.94 -3.10
N SER A 53 12.09 9.88 -2.50
CA SER A 53 13.23 10.57 -3.14
C SER A 53 14.36 9.60 -3.51
N LYS A 54 14.69 8.64 -2.63
CA LYS A 54 15.71 7.62 -2.90
C LYS A 54 15.32 6.73 -4.07
N TRP A 55 14.07 6.27 -4.10
CA TRP A 55 13.58 5.43 -5.18
C TRP A 55 13.42 6.17 -6.51
N ASN A 56 13.02 7.43 -6.48
CA ASN A 56 12.89 8.27 -7.68
C ASN A 56 14.19 8.35 -8.47
N LYS A 57 15.36 8.32 -7.80
CA LYS A 57 16.68 8.31 -8.45
C LYS A 57 16.97 7.04 -9.26
N CYS A 58 16.19 5.98 -9.06
CA CYS A 58 16.36 4.68 -9.72
C CYS A 58 15.10 4.23 -10.46
N ALA A 59 14.03 5.05 -10.50
CA ALA A 59 12.73 4.64 -11.01
C ALA A 59 12.76 4.24 -12.50
N ASP A 60 13.67 4.83 -13.28
CA ASP A 60 13.82 4.58 -14.72
C ASP A 60 14.71 3.38 -15.07
N LYS A 61 15.16 2.60 -14.08
CA LYS A 61 15.98 1.41 -14.34
C LYS A 61 15.11 0.25 -14.85
N GLU A 62 15.62 -0.51 -15.82
CA GLU A 62 14.90 -1.59 -16.53
C GLU A 62 14.25 -2.67 -15.63
N HIS A 63 14.72 -2.82 -14.38
CA HIS A 63 14.21 -3.81 -13.43
C HIS A 63 13.31 -3.20 -12.34
N ILE A 64 12.83 -1.97 -12.51
CA ILE A 64 11.94 -1.28 -11.58
C ILE A 64 10.67 -0.86 -12.33
N MET A 65 9.53 -1.34 -11.86
CA MET A 65 8.22 -0.85 -12.29
C MET A 65 7.65 -0.01 -11.15
N THR A 66 7.43 1.27 -11.41
CA THR A 66 6.70 2.15 -10.51
C THR A 66 5.22 2.06 -10.82
N ILE A 67 4.39 1.91 -9.79
CA ILE A 67 2.94 1.94 -9.88
C ILE A 67 2.37 2.71 -8.70
N THR A 68 1.31 3.46 -8.92
CA THR A 68 0.64 4.19 -7.83
C THR A 68 -0.56 3.42 -7.30
N TYR A 69 -0.87 3.63 -6.02
CA TYR A 69 -2.08 3.11 -5.40
C TYR A 69 -3.33 3.65 -6.09
N GLU A 70 -3.28 4.90 -6.55
CA GLU A 70 -4.37 5.58 -7.24
C GLU A 70 -4.66 4.96 -8.61
N GLU A 71 -3.64 4.65 -9.42
CA GLU A 71 -3.80 3.91 -10.69
C GLU A 71 -4.42 2.52 -10.46
N LEU A 72 -3.94 1.81 -9.43
CA LEU A 72 -4.51 0.52 -9.04
C LEU A 72 -5.97 0.64 -8.62
N LYS A 73 -6.33 1.70 -7.90
CA LYS A 73 -7.70 1.93 -7.44
C LYS A 73 -8.63 2.31 -8.60
N GLU A 74 -8.15 3.11 -9.55
CA GLU A 74 -8.91 3.55 -10.71
C GLU A 74 -9.17 2.40 -11.69
N ASN A 75 -8.13 1.60 -12.03
CA ASN A 75 -8.27 0.48 -12.93
C ASN A 75 -7.42 -0.74 -12.51
N ARG A 76 -8.01 -1.56 -11.62
CA ARG A 76 -7.37 -2.78 -11.11
C ARG A 76 -7.02 -3.78 -12.20
N ALA A 77 -7.85 -3.94 -13.22
CA ALA A 77 -7.61 -4.90 -14.29
C ALA A 77 -6.38 -4.52 -15.11
N LEU A 78 -6.27 -3.24 -15.50
CA LEU A 78 -5.08 -2.73 -16.17
C LEU A 78 -3.84 -2.83 -15.27
N GLY A 79 -3.98 -2.49 -14.00
CA GLY A 79 -2.93 -2.65 -13.00
C GLY A 79 -2.39 -4.08 -12.94
N VAL A 80 -3.27 -5.08 -12.82
CA VAL A 80 -2.88 -6.50 -12.79
C VAL A 80 -2.22 -6.93 -14.11
N LYS A 81 -2.75 -6.50 -15.28
CA LYS A 81 -2.12 -6.77 -16.58
C LYS A 81 -0.69 -6.23 -16.65
N ASN A 82 -0.48 -4.99 -16.23
CA ASN A 82 0.84 -4.35 -16.25
C ASN A 82 1.83 -5.05 -15.30
N ILE A 83 1.37 -5.43 -14.10
CA ILE A 83 2.19 -6.17 -13.14
C ILE A 83 2.56 -7.55 -13.69
N ALA A 84 1.61 -8.28 -14.27
CA ALA A 84 1.86 -9.59 -14.87
C ALA A 84 2.88 -9.51 -16.01
N ALA A 85 2.72 -8.53 -16.91
CA ALA A 85 3.66 -8.28 -18.00
C ALA A 85 5.08 -7.96 -17.49
N PHE A 86 5.19 -7.10 -16.47
CA PHE A 86 6.47 -6.78 -15.84
C PHE A 86 7.15 -7.98 -15.20
N LEU A 87 6.37 -8.89 -14.60
CA LEU A 87 6.87 -10.12 -14.01
C LEU A 87 7.11 -11.24 -15.04
N GLY A 88 6.80 -11.02 -16.33
CA GLY A 88 6.90 -12.04 -17.37
C GLY A 88 5.89 -13.19 -17.22
N LEU A 89 4.76 -12.93 -16.56
CA LEU A 89 3.72 -13.92 -16.31
C LEU A 89 2.62 -13.79 -17.37
N PRO A 90 2.41 -14.82 -18.23
CA PRO A 90 1.25 -14.84 -19.10
C PRO A 90 -0.02 -14.94 -18.25
N LEU A 91 -1.10 -14.28 -18.69
CA LEU A 91 -2.35 -14.21 -17.96
C LEU A 91 -3.51 -14.37 -18.93
N THR A 92 -4.39 -15.36 -18.70
CA THR A 92 -5.65 -15.43 -19.44
C THR A 92 -6.65 -14.39 -18.93
N GLU A 93 -7.74 -14.16 -19.66
CA GLU A 93 -8.78 -13.23 -19.21
C GLU A 93 -9.50 -13.78 -17.96
N GLU A 94 -9.69 -15.10 -17.85
CA GLU A 94 -10.29 -15.72 -16.66
C GLU A 94 -9.39 -15.57 -15.43
N GLU A 95 -8.08 -15.77 -15.58
CA GLU A 95 -7.11 -15.57 -14.50
C GLU A 95 -7.06 -14.11 -14.05
N LEU A 96 -7.11 -13.18 -15.00
CA LEU A 96 -7.20 -11.75 -14.69
C LEU A 96 -8.43 -11.44 -13.84
N GLN A 97 -9.61 -11.86 -14.28
CA GLN A 97 -10.85 -11.57 -13.56
C GLN A 97 -10.81 -12.17 -12.15
N LEU A 98 -10.27 -13.38 -12.02
CA LEU A 98 -10.10 -14.03 -10.72
C LEU A 98 -9.15 -13.26 -9.79
N VAL A 99 -8.00 -12.79 -10.31
CA VAL A 99 -7.06 -11.98 -9.53
C VAL A 99 -7.70 -10.65 -9.12
N VAL A 100 -8.37 -9.98 -10.04
CA VAL A 100 -9.07 -8.71 -9.80
C VAL A 100 -10.16 -8.89 -8.72
N GLU A 101 -10.95 -9.94 -8.79
CA GLU A 101 -11.99 -10.22 -7.78
C GLU A 101 -11.39 -10.51 -6.39
N ARG A 102 -10.39 -11.40 -6.33
CA ARG A 102 -9.77 -11.84 -5.07
C ARG A 102 -8.95 -10.73 -4.39
N SER A 103 -8.32 -9.87 -5.19
CA SER A 103 -7.55 -8.72 -4.70
C SER A 103 -8.40 -7.47 -4.45
N SER A 104 -9.72 -7.54 -4.65
CA SER A 104 -10.61 -6.43 -4.27
C SER A 104 -10.61 -6.18 -2.77
N PHE A 105 -10.81 -4.92 -2.36
CA PHE A 105 -10.85 -4.57 -0.94
C PHE A 105 -11.90 -5.37 -0.17
N GLN A 106 -13.08 -5.58 -0.75
CA GLN A 106 -14.16 -6.36 -0.12
C GLN A 106 -13.77 -7.81 0.11
N SER A 107 -13.21 -8.47 -0.92
CA SER A 107 -12.73 -9.86 -0.83
C SER A 107 -11.61 -10.00 0.21
N MET A 108 -10.61 -9.11 0.16
CA MET A 108 -9.49 -9.15 1.12
C MET A 108 -9.95 -8.86 2.54
N LYS A 109 -10.81 -7.85 2.74
CA LYS A 109 -11.36 -7.51 4.06
C LYS A 109 -12.20 -8.66 4.63
N LYS A 110 -13.05 -9.30 3.82
CA LYS A 110 -13.83 -10.48 4.23
C LYS A 110 -12.91 -11.64 4.66
N ASN A 111 -11.79 -11.84 3.97
CA ASN A 111 -10.83 -12.90 4.27
C ASN A 111 -9.77 -12.52 5.32
N SER A 112 -9.80 -11.27 5.82
CA SER A 112 -8.74 -10.71 6.67
C SER A 112 -8.57 -11.46 7.98
N LYS A 113 -9.67 -11.85 8.64
CA LYS A 113 -9.62 -12.62 9.90
C LYS A 113 -8.94 -13.97 9.73
N LYS A 114 -9.14 -14.63 8.59
CA LYS A 114 -8.52 -15.93 8.28
C LYS A 114 -7.02 -15.79 8.02
N THR A 115 -6.61 -14.69 7.39
CA THR A 115 -5.24 -14.49 6.91
C THR A 115 -4.35 -13.75 7.91
N HIS A 116 -4.92 -12.85 8.71
CA HIS A 116 -4.21 -11.93 9.60
C HIS A 116 -4.74 -11.95 11.05
N GLY A 117 -5.70 -12.82 11.36
CA GLY A 117 -6.28 -12.94 12.70
C GLY A 117 -6.90 -11.64 13.20
N ALA A 118 -6.59 -11.29 14.46
CA ALA A 118 -7.07 -10.06 15.10
C ALA A 118 -6.59 -8.77 14.40
N PHE A 119 -5.50 -8.82 13.65
CA PHE A 119 -4.97 -7.66 12.93
C PHE A 119 -5.70 -7.36 11.61
N GLY A 120 -6.64 -8.22 11.19
CA GLY A 120 -7.39 -8.02 9.96
C GLY A 120 -8.12 -6.66 9.93
N ASP A 121 -8.75 -6.27 11.03
CA ASP A 121 -9.47 -5.00 11.10
C ASP A 121 -8.54 -3.77 11.11
N VAL A 122 -7.28 -3.95 11.54
CA VAL A 122 -6.23 -2.91 11.51
C VAL A 122 -5.71 -2.70 10.09
N PHE A 123 -5.43 -3.77 9.36
CA PHE A 123 -4.91 -3.69 7.99
C PHE A 123 -5.96 -3.25 6.97
N PHE A 124 -7.23 -3.66 7.14
CA PHE A 124 -8.30 -3.41 6.18
C PHE A 124 -9.31 -2.36 6.69
N ARG A 125 -8.83 -1.12 6.86
CA ARG A 125 -9.60 0.00 7.40
C ARG A 125 -10.64 0.56 6.42
N LYS A 126 -10.18 1.28 5.39
CA LYS A 126 -10.98 1.92 4.32
C LYS A 126 -10.20 1.80 3.00
N GLY A 127 -10.86 1.26 1.98
CA GLY A 127 -10.31 1.05 0.63
C GLY A 127 -10.46 2.25 -0.29
#